data_AF-A0A914SPV4-F1
#
_entry.id   AF-A0A914SPV4-F1
#
_cell.length_a   1.000
_cell.length_b   1.000
_cell.length_c   1.000
_cell.angle_alpha   90.00
_cell.angle_beta   90.00
_cell.angle_gamma   90.00
#
_symmetry.space_group_name_H-M   'P 1'
#
loop_
_entity.id
_entity.type
_entity.pdbx_description
1 polymer ?
#
loop_
_entity_poly.entity_id
_entity_poly.type
_entity_poly.pdbx_seq_one_letter_code
_entity_poly.pdbx_strand_id
1 'polypeptide(L)'
;MYSGAIGDDIGFGFFKSTDPKNASGEAVYVTQFETTGARLLFPCFDEPDYKATFEIMIYKPKSWVALSNTMNVSTIDVGNGYEAVIF
;
A
#
# COMPACT_ATOMS: atom_id res chain seq x y z
N MET A 1 7.94 13.74 8.77
CA MET A 1 7.96 12.47 8.02
C MET A 1 7.45 11.39 8.97
N TYR A 2 6.45 10.62 8.57
CA TYR A 2 5.88 9.54 9.38
C TYR A 2 6.52 8.20 8.96
N SER A 3 6.68 7.29 9.91
CA SER A 3 7.10 5.90 9.66
C SER A 3 6.28 4.97 10.55
N GLY A 4 5.67 3.96 9.95
CA GLY A 4 4.90 2.91 10.64
C GLY A 4 5.53 1.54 10.43
N ALA A 5 5.23 0.61 11.34
CA ALA A 5 5.59 -0.79 11.17
C ALA A 5 4.60 -1.47 10.20
N ILE A 6 5.07 -2.51 9.51
CA ILE A 6 4.17 -3.41 8.78
C ILE A 6 3.50 -4.31 9.82
N GLY A 7 2.17 -4.35 9.80
CA GLY A 7 1.39 -5.14 10.75
C GLY A 7 1.59 -6.64 10.56
N ASP A 8 1.59 -7.35 11.69
CA ASP A 8 1.56 -8.82 11.76
C ASP A 8 0.11 -9.36 11.81
N ASP A 9 -0.87 -8.49 12.07
CA ASP A 9 -2.29 -8.84 12.10
C ASP A 9 -2.88 -8.85 10.69
N ILE A 10 -3.19 -10.05 10.21
CA ILE A 10 -3.73 -10.25 8.86
C ILE A 10 -5.17 -9.74 8.84
N GLY A 11 -5.42 -8.72 8.03
CA GLY A 11 -6.76 -8.17 7.81
C GLY A 11 -7.02 -6.82 8.49
N PHE A 12 -6.00 -6.18 9.09
CA PHE A 12 -6.16 -4.85 9.67
C PHE A 12 -4.96 -3.94 9.40
N GLY A 13 -5.22 -2.72 8.92
CA GLY A 13 -4.18 -1.75 8.57
C GLY A 13 -3.39 -2.17 7.34
N PHE A 14 -2.06 -1.97 7.36
CA PHE A 14 -1.13 -2.41 6.32
C PHE A 14 -0.30 -3.59 6.82
N PHE A 15 -0.45 -4.75 6.19
CA PHE A 15 0.13 -6.01 6.67
C PHE A 15 0.72 -6.84 5.53
N LYS A 16 1.61 -7.76 5.91
CA LYS A 16 2.18 -8.76 5.00
C LYS A 16 1.28 -9.99 4.99
N SER A 17 0.97 -10.48 3.80
CA SER A 17 0.26 -11.74 3.59
C SER A 17 1.03 -12.63 2.61
N THR A 18 0.64 -13.89 2.53
CA THR A 18 1.15 -14.86 1.57
C THR A 18 -0.05 -15.47 0.87
N ASP A 19 -0.04 -15.49 -0.45
CA ASP A 19 -1.09 -16.19 -1.19
C ASP A 19 -0.87 -17.71 -1.06
N PRO A 20 -1.77 -18.46 -0.40
CA PRO A 20 -1.63 -19.90 -0.23
C PRO A 20 -1.68 -20.67 -1.56
N LYS A 21 -2.15 -20.04 -2.65
CA LYS A 21 -2.17 -20.60 -4.00
C LYS A 21 -0.93 -20.27 -4.81
N ASN A 22 -0.09 -19.33 -4.33
CA ASN A 22 1.14 -18.98 -4.99
C ASN A 22 2.24 -20.01 -4.65
N ALA A 23 2.59 -20.84 -5.62
CA ALA A 23 3.64 -21.85 -5.47
C ALA A 23 5.03 -21.25 -5.20
N SER A 24 5.28 -19.98 -5.52
CA SER A 24 6.54 -19.30 -5.21
C SER A 24 6.66 -18.90 -3.74
N GLY A 25 5.55 -18.89 -2.99
CA GLY A 25 5.53 -18.42 -1.60
C GLY A 25 5.85 -16.93 -1.45
N GLU A 26 5.78 -16.15 -2.52
CA GLU A 26 6.08 -14.72 -2.48
C GLU A 26 5.07 -13.98 -1.61
N ALA A 27 5.59 -13.05 -0.83
CA ALA A 27 4.78 -12.20 0.03
C ALA A 27 4.09 -11.10 -0.77
N VAL A 28 2.85 -10.80 -0.37
CA VAL A 28 2.10 -9.64 -0.82
C VAL A 28 1.89 -8.69 0.35
N TYR A 29 1.87 -7.39 0.07
CA TYR A 29 1.60 -6.36 1.07
C TYR A 29 0.25 -5.72 0.76
N VAL A 30 -0.66 -5.73 1.72
CA VAL A 30 -2.07 -5.41 1.52
C VAL A 30 -2.54 -4.43 2.59
N THR A 31 -3.44 -3.53 2.19
CA THR A 31 -4.14 -2.64 3.10
C THR A 31 -5.59 -3.10 3.30
N GLN A 32 -6.05 -3.20 4.55
CA GLN A 32 -7.45 -3.34 4.91
C GLN A 32 -7.77 -2.31 6.00
N PHE A 33 -8.52 -1.27 5.64
CA PHE A 33 -8.71 -0.12 6.52
C PHE A 33 -10.04 -0.07 7.24
N GLU A 34 -11.04 -0.86 6.82
CA GLU A 34 -12.31 -0.82 7.53
C GLU A 34 -12.20 -1.50 8.91
N THR A 35 -12.66 -0.89 10.00
CA THR A 35 -13.35 0.42 10.07
C THR A 35 -12.43 1.60 10.40
N THR A 36 -11.30 1.37 11.08
CA THR A 36 -10.40 2.43 11.58
C THR A 36 -8.90 2.12 11.41
N GLY A 37 -8.58 1.31 10.39
CA GLY A 37 -7.21 0.87 10.11
C GLY A 37 -6.38 1.86 9.29
N ALA A 38 -7.00 2.84 8.62
CA ALA A 38 -6.28 3.80 7.76
C ALA A 38 -5.27 4.63 8.56
N ARG A 39 -5.65 5.03 9.79
CA ARG A 39 -4.80 5.82 10.69
C ARG A 39 -3.50 5.12 11.11
N LEU A 40 -3.38 3.80 10.89
CA LEU A 40 -2.16 3.04 11.15
C LEU A 40 -1.14 3.13 10.01
N LEU A 41 -1.58 3.43 8.77
CA LEU A 41 -0.67 3.57 7.64
C LEU A 41 -0.21 5.02 7.46
N PHE A 42 -1.13 5.98 7.59
CA PHE A 42 -0.82 7.39 7.45
C PHE A 42 -1.71 8.25 8.36
N PRO A 43 -1.22 9.41 8.84
CA PRO A 43 -2.06 10.32 9.62
C PRO A 43 -3.24 10.85 8.79
N CYS A 44 -4.48 10.56 9.23
CA CYS A 44 -5.69 11.00 8.56
C CYS A 44 -6.87 11.19 9.53
N PHE A 45 -7.90 11.91 9.09
CA PHE A 45 -9.20 11.95 9.77
C PHE A 45 -10.00 10.70 9.37
N ASP A 46 -9.82 9.64 10.15
CA ASP A 46 -10.31 8.29 9.85
C ASP A 46 -11.72 8.06 10.37
N GLU A 47 -12.67 8.84 9.84
CA GLU A 47 -14.12 8.65 9.99
C GLU A 47 -14.79 8.72 8.60
N PRO A 48 -15.83 7.92 8.33
CA PRO A 48 -16.46 7.82 7.01
C PRO A 48 -16.98 9.15 6.42
N ASP A 49 -17.36 10.10 7.28
CA ASP A 49 -17.94 11.39 6.86
C ASP A 49 -16.87 12.36 6.33
N TYR A 50 -15.58 12.16 6.65
CA TYR A 50 -14.49 13.01 6.19
C TYR A 50 -13.93 12.54 4.83
N LYS A 51 -14.74 12.67 3.79
CA LYS A 51 -14.32 12.31 2.42
C LYS A 51 -13.25 13.27 1.90
N ALA A 52 -12.25 12.71 1.23
CA ALA A 52 -11.20 13.44 0.54
C ALA A 52 -10.83 12.76 -0.77
N THR A 53 -10.19 13.50 -1.68
CA THR A 53 -9.55 12.94 -2.86
C THR A 53 -8.11 12.58 -2.53
N PHE A 54 -7.63 11.46 -3.05
CA PHE A 54 -6.27 10.97 -2.83
C PHE A 54 -5.55 10.84 -4.17
N GLU A 55 -4.36 11.41 -4.25
CA GLU A 55 -3.35 11.08 -5.26
C GLU A 55 -2.31 10.22 -4.56
N ILE A 56 -2.05 9.02 -5.09
CA ILE A 56 -1.23 8.01 -4.39
C ILE A 56 0.04 7.76 -5.19
N MET A 57 1.19 7.87 -4.51
CA MET A 57 2.48 7.48 -5.05
C MET A 57 3.08 6.35 -4.23
N ILE A 58 3.49 5.27 -4.88
CA ILE A 58 4.13 4.10 -4.25
C ILE A 58 5.55 3.95 -4.79
N TYR A 59 6.53 4.02 -3.88
CA TYR A 59 7.93 3.71 -4.18
C TYR A 59 8.18 2.22 -3.91
N LYS A 60 8.59 1.47 -4.94
CA LYS A 60 8.74 0.01 -4.86
C LYS A 60 9.92 -0.50 -5.70
N PRO A 61 10.43 -1.73 -5.43
CA PRO A 61 11.33 -2.40 -6.36
C PRO A 61 10.68 -2.55 -7.75
N LYS A 62 11.47 -2.47 -8.82
CA LYS A 62 10.98 -2.65 -10.20
C LYS A 62 10.36 -4.02 -10.46
N SER A 63 10.82 -5.05 -9.75
CA SER A 63 10.29 -6.42 -9.86
C SER A 63 8.89 -6.59 -9.26
N TRP A 64 8.42 -5.66 -8.43
CA TRP A 64 7.12 -5.76 -7.78
C TRP A 64 6.02 -5.12 -8.63
N VAL A 65 4.76 -5.46 -8.38
CA VAL A 65 3.61 -4.77 -8.95
C VAL A 65 2.92 -3.98 -7.85
N ALA A 66 2.59 -2.71 -8.13
CA ALA A 66 1.80 -1.86 -7.23
C ALA A 66 0.39 -1.72 -7.79
N LEU A 67 -0.61 -1.77 -6.91
CA LEU A 67 -2.03 -1.60 -7.25
C LEU A 67 -2.64 -0.60 -6.27
N SER A 68 -3.63 0.17 -6.73
CA SER A 68 -4.37 1.14 -5.93
C SER A 68 -5.81 1.29 -6.43
N ASN A 69 -6.54 2.27 -5.91
CA ASN A 69 -7.94 2.53 -6.25
C ASN A 69 -8.15 3.06 -7.69
N THR A 70 -7.11 3.64 -8.30
CA THR A 70 -7.13 4.23 -9.65
C THR A 70 -6.13 3.55 -10.59
N MET A 71 -6.19 3.88 -11.88
CA MET A 71 -5.25 3.40 -12.88
C MET A 71 -3.89 4.07 -12.71
N ASN A 72 -2.81 3.35 -13.02
CA ASN A 72 -1.47 3.94 -13.10
C ASN A 72 -1.46 5.09 -14.13
N VAL A 73 -1.09 6.28 -13.66
CA VAL A 73 -0.94 7.51 -14.45
C VAL A 73 0.49 7.65 -14.96
N SER A 74 1.49 7.32 -14.14
CA SER A 74 2.91 7.42 -14.48
C SER A 74 3.77 6.49 -13.65
N THR A 75 4.84 5.98 -14.25
CA THR A 75 5.92 5.27 -13.55
C THR A 75 7.24 6.00 -13.78
N ILE A 76 7.94 6.36 -12.71
CA ILE A 76 9.21 7.09 -12.74
C ILE A 76 10.32 6.19 -12.22
N ASP A 77 11.37 5.98 -13.02
CA ASP A 77 12.60 5.35 -12.57
C ASP A 77 13.34 6.28 -11.61
N VAL A 78 13.54 5.80 -10.38
CA VAL A 78 14.21 6.53 -9.29
C VAL A 78 15.61 5.97 -9.01
N GLY A 79 16.07 5.03 -9.84
CA GLY A 79 17.39 4.41 -9.75
C GLY A 79 17.45 3.24 -8.77
N ASN A 80 18.61 2.58 -8.71
CA ASN A 80 18.92 1.48 -7.78
C ASN A 80 17.93 0.30 -7.81
N GLY A 81 17.26 0.06 -8.94
CA GLY A 81 16.28 -1.00 -9.09
C GLY A 81 14.91 -0.69 -8.47
N TYR A 82 14.63 0.57 -8.16
CA TYR A 82 13.33 1.03 -7.69
C TYR A 82 12.62 1.91 -8.73
N GLU A 83 11.32 2.08 -8.56
CA GLU A 83 10.50 3.03 -9.31
C GLU A 83 9.38 3.59 -8.42
N ALA A 84 8.93 4.79 -8.73
CA ALA A 84 7.75 5.40 -8.15
C ALA A 84 6.57 5.26 -9.13
N VAL A 85 5.47 4.67 -8.67
CA VAL A 85 4.23 4.52 -9.43
C VAL A 85 3.21 5.52 -8.89
N ILE A 86 2.62 6.33 -9.77
CA ILE A 86 1.62 7.35 -9.46
C ILE A 86 0.27 6.85 -9.97
N PHE A 87 -0.73 6.89 -9.09
CA PHE A 87 -2.11 6.48 -9.34
C PHE A 87 -3.06 7.67 -9.23
#